data_AF-A0A2D5UZT6-F1
#
_entry.id   AF-A0A2D5UZT6-F1
#
_cell.length_a   1.000
_cell.length_b   1.000
_cell.length_c   1.000
_cell.angle_alpha   90.00
_cell.angle_beta   90.00
_cell.angle_gamma   90.00
#
_symmetry.space_group_name_H-M   'P 1'
#
loop_
_entity.id
_entity.type
_entity.pdbx_description
1 polymer ?
#
loop_
_entity_poly.entity_id
_entity_poly.type
_entity_poly.pdbx_seq_one_letter_code
_entity_poly.pdbx_strand_id
1 'polypeptide(L)'
;MQYIDGIRIGDYLQQAPKNKIKKTLLQIFNQLRTLDKLNINKFELTNPYKHIIITKKGPVLIDFERCRHTQHPKNISQFIQYIQTTRVQEWLQNKITLPTKLNKKAQTYKNNPTQKNYNEIIHWLLPFSEQVYTLCKQIPKGKITTYKEIAKKLNTKAYRAIGNALRKNPDPPIIPCHRVIASDGTIGGFMGQTTGKPIQKKITLLKKEGIPFEKNKIKNLSAYIHIY
;
A
#
# COMPACT_ATOMS: atom_id res chain seq x y z
N MET A 1 17.34 -33.06 3.30
CA MET A 1 17.21 -31.81 2.52
C MET A 1 16.07 -31.99 1.53
N GLN A 2 14.96 -31.27 1.66
CA GLN A 2 13.82 -31.42 0.75
C GLN A 2 14.11 -30.64 -0.55
N TYR A 3 13.96 -31.28 -1.71
CA TYR A 3 14.04 -30.59 -2.99
C TYR A 3 12.83 -29.67 -3.17
N ILE A 4 13.07 -28.41 -3.55
CA ILE A 4 12.03 -27.41 -3.78
C ILE A 4 12.04 -27.07 -5.27
N ASP A 5 11.02 -27.54 -5.98
CA ASP A 5 10.82 -27.23 -7.40
C ASP A 5 10.32 -25.78 -7.59
N GLY A 6 11.06 -25.00 -8.38
CA GLY A 6 10.73 -23.62 -8.68
C GLY A 6 11.90 -22.84 -9.30
N ILE A 7 11.66 -21.55 -9.53
CA ILE A 7 12.64 -20.65 -10.15
C ILE A 7 13.17 -19.64 -9.16
N ARG A 8 14.45 -19.26 -9.28
CA ARG A 8 15.07 -18.29 -8.38
C ARG A 8 14.42 -16.92 -8.53
N ILE A 9 14.39 -16.15 -7.44
CA ILE A 9 13.76 -14.82 -7.43
C ILE A 9 14.27 -13.91 -8.56
N GLY A 10 15.58 -13.90 -8.84
CA GLY A 10 16.12 -13.03 -9.89
C GLY A 10 15.62 -13.39 -11.28
N ASP A 11 15.54 -14.68 -11.59
CA ASP A 11 15.07 -15.17 -12.90
C ASP A 11 13.55 -14.92 -13.02
N TYR A 12 12.81 -15.08 -11.93
CA TYR A 12 11.38 -14.77 -11.87
C TYR A 12 11.09 -13.29 -12.10
N LEU A 13 11.83 -12.37 -11.48
CA LEU A 13 11.62 -10.93 -11.63
C LEU A 13 11.81 -10.47 -13.09
N GLN A 14 12.76 -11.08 -13.81
CA GLN A 14 13.03 -10.80 -15.22
C GLN A 14 11.88 -11.25 -16.14
N GLN A 15 11.25 -12.39 -15.86
CA GLN A 15 10.30 -13.01 -16.78
C GLN A 15 8.83 -12.72 -16.44
N ALA A 16 8.49 -12.58 -15.16
CA ALA A 16 7.10 -12.50 -14.72
C ALA A 16 6.40 -11.17 -15.13
N PRO A 17 5.07 -11.17 -15.31
CA PRO A 17 4.30 -9.94 -15.54
C PRO A 17 4.15 -9.14 -14.24
N LYS A 18 3.95 -7.82 -14.39
CA LYS A 18 3.84 -6.84 -13.28
C LYS A 18 2.95 -7.29 -12.11
N ASN A 19 1.74 -7.78 -12.39
CA ASN A 19 0.78 -8.16 -11.36
C ASN A 19 1.28 -9.36 -10.54
N LYS A 20 1.91 -10.34 -11.19
CA LYS A 20 2.49 -11.51 -10.52
C LYS A 20 3.71 -11.10 -9.69
N ILE A 21 4.56 -10.20 -10.19
CA ILE A 21 5.69 -9.68 -9.42
C ILE A 21 5.21 -8.98 -8.15
N LYS A 22 4.25 -8.05 -8.25
CA LYS A 22 3.71 -7.34 -7.07
C LYS A 22 3.15 -8.29 -6.02
N LYS A 23 2.34 -9.27 -6.44
CA LYS A 23 1.77 -10.29 -5.55
C LYS A 23 2.88 -11.10 -4.85
N THR A 24 3.91 -11.48 -5.58
CA THR A 24 5.03 -12.28 -5.06
C THR A 24 5.86 -11.50 -4.06
N LEU A 25 6.21 -10.24 -4.38
CA LEU A 25 6.92 -9.36 -3.46
C LEU A 25 6.11 -9.13 -2.18
N LEU A 26 4.80 -8.93 -2.29
CA LEU A 26 3.92 -8.79 -1.11
C LEU A 26 3.96 -10.05 -0.23
N GLN A 27 3.90 -11.24 -0.83
CA GLN A 27 4.04 -12.50 -0.10
C GLN A 27 5.40 -12.63 0.60
N ILE A 28 6.50 -12.26 -0.08
CA ILE A 28 7.83 -12.23 0.54
C ILE A 28 7.85 -11.27 1.73
N PHE A 29 7.41 -10.02 1.55
CA PHE A 29 7.36 -9.04 2.65
C PHE A 29 6.56 -9.53 3.84
N ASN A 30 5.43 -10.22 3.62
CA ASN A 30 4.62 -10.80 4.70
C ASN A 30 5.36 -11.90 5.46
N GLN A 31 6.11 -12.76 4.76
CA GLN A 31 6.96 -13.78 5.40
C GLN A 31 8.09 -13.13 6.19
N LEU A 32 8.79 -12.14 5.63
CA LEU A 32 9.85 -11.39 6.32
C LEU A 32 9.31 -10.66 7.55
N ARG A 33 8.12 -10.06 7.46
CA ARG A 33 7.44 -9.43 8.59
C ARG A 33 7.16 -10.42 9.72
N THR A 34 6.83 -11.65 9.37
CA THR A 34 6.58 -12.72 10.33
C THR A 34 7.87 -13.09 11.06
N LEU A 35 8.99 -13.24 10.34
CA LEU A 35 10.31 -13.44 10.94
C LEU A 35 10.71 -12.29 11.87
N ASP A 36 10.49 -11.04 11.45
CA ASP A 36 10.75 -9.86 12.27
C ASP A 36 9.90 -9.86 13.56
N LYS A 37 8.64 -10.31 13.51
CA LYS A 37 7.78 -10.44 14.71
C LYS A 37 8.23 -11.57 15.64
N LEU A 38 8.84 -12.62 15.10
CA LEU A 38 9.36 -13.75 15.86
C LEU A 38 10.79 -13.52 16.38
N ASN A 39 11.35 -12.32 16.20
CA ASN A 39 12.71 -11.99 16.57
C ASN A 39 13.75 -12.92 15.91
N ILE A 40 13.49 -13.36 14.68
CA ILE A 40 14.38 -14.23 13.90
C ILE A 40 14.98 -13.40 12.78
N ASN A 41 16.31 -13.38 12.66
CA ASN A 41 17.00 -12.75 11.54
C ASN A 41 17.57 -13.78 10.58
N LYS A 42 17.23 -13.62 9.31
CA LYS A 42 17.74 -14.38 8.19
C LYS A 42 18.89 -13.63 7.54
N PHE A 43 20.12 -14.07 7.78
CA PHE A 43 21.34 -13.32 7.43
C PHE A 43 21.63 -13.28 5.92
N GLU A 44 20.90 -14.02 5.09
CA GLU A 44 21.13 -14.10 3.64
C GLU A 44 20.27 -13.14 2.81
N LEU A 45 19.53 -12.24 3.45
CA LEU A 45 18.66 -11.29 2.76
C LEU A 45 19.39 -10.12 2.10
N THR A 46 20.70 -10.01 2.30
CA THR A 46 21.57 -9.10 1.53
C THR A 46 21.77 -9.57 0.09
N ASN A 47 21.71 -10.88 -0.17
CA ASN A 47 21.72 -11.47 -1.51
C ASN A 47 20.81 -12.72 -1.58
N PRO A 48 19.48 -12.54 -1.59
CA PRO A 48 18.51 -13.62 -1.53
C PRO A 48 18.39 -14.42 -2.83
N TYR A 49 19.20 -14.16 -3.87
CA TYR A 49 19.07 -14.81 -5.19
C TYR A 49 19.01 -16.34 -5.11
N LYS A 50 19.82 -16.96 -4.22
CA LYS A 50 19.84 -18.41 -3.97
C LYS A 50 18.93 -18.86 -2.83
N HIS A 51 18.35 -17.92 -2.09
CA HIS A 51 17.63 -18.17 -0.84
C HIS A 51 16.12 -17.93 -0.95
N ILE A 52 15.64 -17.49 -2.11
CA ILE A 52 14.21 -17.35 -2.40
C ILE A 52 13.90 -18.07 -3.71
N ILE A 53 13.11 -19.12 -3.61
CA ILE A 53 12.58 -19.87 -4.75
C ILE A 53 11.09 -19.57 -4.91
N ILE A 54 10.69 -19.23 -6.13
CA ILE A 54 9.30 -18.99 -6.50
C ILE A 54 8.73 -20.29 -7.06
N THR A 55 7.86 -20.92 -6.27
CA THR A 55 7.17 -22.16 -6.62
C THR A 55 5.79 -21.87 -7.19
N LYS A 56 5.08 -22.90 -7.68
CA LYS A 56 3.67 -22.79 -8.08
C LYS A 56 2.76 -22.31 -6.93
N LYS A 57 3.12 -22.60 -5.68
CA LYS A 57 2.35 -22.22 -4.47
C LYS A 57 2.73 -20.83 -3.92
N GLY A 58 3.85 -20.26 -4.37
CA GLY A 58 4.34 -18.95 -3.92
C GLY A 58 5.83 -18.95 -3.58
N PRO A 59 6.34 -17.84 -3.04
CA PRO A 59 7.73 -17.71 -2.63
C PRO A 59 8.03 -18.56 -1.40
N VAL A 60 9.16 -19.25 -1.42
CA VAL A 60 9.70 -20.04 -0.31
C VAL A 60 11.07 -19.48 0.05
N LEU A 61 11.26 -19.14 1.33
CA LEU A 61 12.55 -18.72 1.88
C LEU A 61 13.34 -19.97 2.29
N ILE A 62 14.51 -20.17 1.69
CA ILE A 62 15.40 -21.31 1.99
C ILE A 62 16.43 -20.87 3.01
N ASP A 63 16.53 -21.62 4.10
CA ASP A 63 17.55 -21.45 5.13
C ASP A 63 18.55 -22.59 5.11
N PHE A 64 19.83 -22.24 5.30
CA PHE A 64 20.93 -23.20 5.44
C PHE A 64 21.53 -23.08 6.84
N GLU A 65 20.67 -23.17 7.86
CA GLU A 65 21.04 -23.11 9.30
C GLU A 65 21.71 -21.79 9.72
N ARG A 66 21.30 -20.67 9.11
CA ARG A 66 21.84 -19.35 9.44
C ARG A 66 20.83 -18.44 10.13
N CYS A 67 19.58 -18.87 10.30
CA CYS A 67 18.63 -18.14 11.12
C CYS A 67 19.10 -18.09 12.58
N ARG A 68 19.11 -16.88 13.16
CA ARG A 68 19.39 -16.69 14.59
C ARG A 68 18.38 -15.75 15.22
N HIS A 69 18.13 -15.95 16.51
CA HIS A 69 17.36 -15.01 17.30
C HIS A 69 18.11 -13.68 17.49
N THR A 70 17.38 -12.58 17.45
CA THR A 70 17.90 -11.24 17.73
C THR A 70 16.78 -10.31 18.17
N GLN A 71 17.09 -9.38 19.07
CA GLN A 71 16.15 -8.33 19.48
C GLN A 71 15.89 -7.30 18.37
N HIS A 72 16.74 -7.24 17.35
CA HIS A 72 16.67 -6.25 16.27
C HIS A 72 16.78 -6.91 14.89
N PRO A 73 15.78 -7.67 14.46
CA PRO A 73 15.79 -8.33 13.16
C PRO A 73 15.76 -7.29 12.03
N LYS A 74 16.46 -7.60 10.93
CA LYS A 74 16.72 -6.65 9.83
C LYS A 74 16.16 -7.15 8.50
N ASN A 75 15.29 -8.15 8.52
CA ASN A 75 14.88 -8.89 7.32
C ASN A 75 14.27 -7.99 6.25
N ILE A 76 13.28 -7.18 6.63
CA ILE A 76 12.63 -6.23 5.72
C ILE A 76 13.63 -5.19 5.19
N SER A 77 14.47 -4.62 6.07
CA SER A 77 15.43 -3.58 5.66
C SER A 77 16.48 -4.10 4.68
N GLN A 78 17.00 -5.31 4.89
CA GLN A 78 17.97 -5.94 4.00
C GLN A 78 17.33 -6.31 2.65
N PHE A 79 16.11 -6.85 2.67
CA PHE A 79 15.42 -7.17 1.42
C PHE A 79 15.09 -5.92 0.59
N ILE A 80 14.76 -4.80 1.25
CA ILE A 80 14.57 -3.50 0.58
C ILE A 80 15.87 -3.04 -0.10
N GLN A 81 17.01 -3.14 0.60
CA GLN A 81 18.31 -2.82 0.01
C GLN A 81 18.61 -3.69 -1.21
N TYR A 82 18.34 -4.99 -1.13
CA TYR A 82 18.50 -5.91 -2.26
C TYR A 82 17.66 -5.50 -3.47
N ILE A 83 16.35 -5.27 -3.30
CA ILE A 83 15.49 -4.93 -4.44
C ILE A 83 15.85 -3.59 -5.07
N GLN A 84 16.53 -2.70 -4.34
CA GLN A 84 16.99 -1.41 -4.83
C GLN A 84 18.36 -1.44 -5.50
N THR A 85 19.08 -2.57 -5.48
CA THR A 85 20.33 -2.72 -6.23
C THR A 85 20.11 -2.48 -7.73
N THR A 86 21.10 -1.90 -8.41
CA THR A 86 21.05 -1.61 -9.85
C THR A 86 20.63 -2.83 -10.65
N ARG A 87 21.25 -3.98 -10.36
CA ARG A 87 20.95 -5.28 -10.98
C ARG A 87 19.48 -5.68 -10.86
N VAL A 88 18.85 -5.52 -9.69
CA VAL A 88 17.43 -5.86 -9.53
C VAL A 88 16.53 -4.82 -10.18
N GLN A 89 16.90 -3.53 -10.17
CA GLN A 89 16.18 -2.49 -10.89
C GLN A 89 16.19 -2.74 -12.41
N GLU A 90 17.33 -3.17 -12.96
CA GLU A 90 17.46 -3.61 -14.35
C GLU A 90 16.53 -4.79 -14.66
N TRP A 91 16.39 -5.76 -13.75
CA TRP A 91 15.45 -6.87 -13.94
C TRP A 91 13.97 -6.43 -13.89
N LEU A 92 13.67 -5.39 -13.11
CA LEU A 92 12.33 -4.84 -13.01
C LEU A 92 11.96 -3.96 -14.22
N GLN A 93 12.94 -3.50 -15.01
CA GLN A 93 12.85 -3.14 -16.44
C GLN A 93 11.51 -2.50 -16.85
N ASN A 94 11.14 -1.39 -16.21
CA ASN A 94 9.90 -0.63 -16.45
C ASN A 94 8.57 -1.31 -16.04
N LYS A 95 8.57 -2.57 -15.60
CA LYS A 95 7.36 -3.26 -15.10
C LYS A 95 6.88 -2.64 -13.80
N ILE A 96 7.82 -2.30 -12.92
CA ILE A 96 7.56 -1.77 -11.58
C ILE A 96 8.50 -0.61 -11.31
N THR A 97 7.92 0.52 -10.91
CA THR A 97 8.67 1.64 -10.35
C THR A 97 8.65 1.54 -8.83
N LEU A 98 9.82 1.53 -8.20
CA LEU A 98 9.92 1.55 -6.74
C LEU A 98 9.60 2.95 -6.18
N PRO A 99 9.04 3.04 -4.96
CA PRO A 99 8.86 4.33 -4.30
C PRO A 99 10.20 5.02 -3.99
N THR A 100 10.30 6.32 -4.30
CA THR A 100 11.52 7.14 -4.13
C THR A 100 12.02 7.26 -2.69
N LYS A 101 11.19 6.95 -1.68
CA LYS A 101 11.52 7.03 -0.25
C LYS A 101 11.44 5.68 0.48
N LEU A 102 11.57 4.56 -0.24
CA LEU A 102 11.43 3.22 0.35
C LEU A 102 12.48 2.95 1.46
N ASN A 103 13.72 3.40 1.28
CA ASN A 103 14.77 3.31 2.32
C ASN A 103 14.40 4.04 3.61
N LYS A 104 13.86 5.26 3.49
CA LYS A 104 13.41 6.04 4.65
C LYS A 104 12.29 5.30 5.40
N LYS A 105 11.34 4.70 4.67
CA LYS A 105 10.26 3.88 5.25
C LYS A 105 10.81 2.61 5.93
N ALA A 106 11.81 1.96 5.33
CA ALA A 106 12.49 0.82 5.91
C ALA A 106 13.17 1.19 7.25
N GLN A 107 13.83 2.35 7.31
CA GLN A 107 14.46 2.83 8.52
C GLN A 107 13.45 3.18 9.61
N THR A 108 12.33 3.83 9.26
CA THR A 108 11.22 4.08 10.20
C THR A 108 10.66 2.78 10.76
N TYR A 109 10.46 1.77 9.92
CA TYR A 109 9.99 0.45 10.36
C TYR A 109 11.00 -0.25 11.27
N LYS A 110 12.29 -0.24 10.90
CA LYS A 110 13.37 -0.84 11.69
C LYS A 110 13.44 -0.28 13.11
N ASN A 111 13.25 1.04 13.25
CA ASN A 111 13.26 1.70 14.56
C ASN A 111 11.96 1.48 15.35
N ASN A 112 10.82 1.31 14.66
CA ASN A 112 9.53 1.11 15.30
C ASN A 112 8.64 0.17 14.47
N PRO A 113 8.71 -1.16 14.68
CA PRO A 113 8.11 -2.16 13.80
C PRO A 113 6.61 -2.34 14.05
N THR A 114 5.82 -1.29 13.86
CA THR A 114 4.35 -1.30 13.95
C THR A 114 3.70 -1.77 12.66
N GLN A 115 2.42 -2.17 12.73
CA GLN A 115 1.62 -2.47 11.54
C GLN A 115 1.50 -1.26 10.61
N LYS A 116 1.39 -0.04 11.16
CA LYS A 116 1.34 1.21 10.39
C LYS A 116 2.60 1.39 9.54
N ASN A 117 3.78 1.28 10.15
CA ASN A 117 5.06 1.46 9.44
C ASN A 117 5.31 0.34 8.42
N TYR A 118 4.85 -0.89 8.71
CA TYR A 118 4.88 -1.97 7.73
C TYR A 118 3.97 -1.69 6.52
N ASN A 119 2.74 -1.23 6.76
CA ASN A 119 1.80 -0.91 5.69
C ASN A 119 2.35 0.17 4.76
N GLU A 120 3.08 1.17 5.29
CA GLU A 120 3.75 2.19 4.47
C GLU A 120 4.76 1.59 3.48
N ILE A 121 5.43 0.48 3.82
CA ILE A 121 6.40 -0.22 2.95
C ILE A 121 5.68 -0.96 1.84
N ILE A 122 4.63 -1.70 2.15
CA ILE A 122 3.96 -2.60 1.20
C ILE A 122 2.83 -1.95 0.40
N HIS A 123 2.41 -0.73 0.76
CA HIS A 123 1.25 -0.06 0.15
C HIS A 123 1.25 -0.09 -1.38
N TRP A 124 2.38 0.21 -2.01
CA TRP A 124 2.50 0.25 -3.47
C TRP A 124 2.37 -1.13 -4.16
N LEU A 125 2.48 -2.23 -3.40
CA LEU A 125 2.30 -3.61 -3.86
C LEU A 125 0.83 -4.06 -3.85
N LEU A 126 -0.02 -3.40 -3.07
CA LEU A 126 -1.43 -3.76 -2.95
C LEU A 126 -2.19 -3.55 -4.27
N PRO A 127 -3.32 -4.25 -4.49
CA PRO A 127 -4.28 -3.89 -5.52
C PRO A 127 -4.66 -2.40 -5.46
N PHE A 128 -4.88 -1.78 -6.63
CA PHE A 128 -5.14 -0.33 -6.70
C PHE A 128 -6.33 0.11 -5.83
N SER A 129 -7.42 -0.67 -5.79
CA SER A 129 -8.57 -0.40 -4.93
C SER A 129 -8.20 -0.41 -3.44
N GLU A 130 -7.41 -1.39 -3.01
CA GLU A 130 -6.92 -1.46 -1.63
C GLU A 130 -5.98 -0.31 -1.27
N GLN A 131 -5.15 0.15 -2.23
CA GLN A 131 -4.36 1.37 -2.04
C GLN A 131 -5.25 2.60 -1.80
N VAL A 132 -6.37 2.72 -2.52
CA VAL A 132 -7.35 3.79 -2.31
C VAL A 132 -8.06 3.64 -0.96
N TYR A 133 -8.45 2.42 -0.59
CA TYR A 133 -9.15 2.16 0.67
C TYR A 133 -8.28 2.44 1.89
N THR A 134 -7.01 2.03 1.86
CA THR A 134 -6.05 2.27 2.93
C THR A 134 -5.82 3.76 3.16
N LEU A 135 -5.71 4.56 2.08
CA LEU A 135 -5.66 6.02 2.19
C LEU A 135 -6.97 6.58 2.74
N CYS A 136 -8.12 6.14 2.24
CA CYS A 136 -9.41 6.60 2.73
C CYS A 136 -9.61 6.35 4.24
N LYS A 137 -9.12 5.22 4.77
CA LYS A 137 -9.14 4.91 6.21
C LYS A 137 -8.30 5.85 7.08
N GLN A 138 -7.33 6.57 6.50
CA GLN A 138 -6.50 7.51 7.25
C GLN A 138 -7.18 8.86 7.50
N ILE A 139 -8.26 9.17 6.77
CA ILE A 139 -8.96 10.44 6.89
C ILE A 139 -9.70 10.46 8.25
N PRO A 140 -9.35 11.34 9.19
CA PRO A 140 -10.00 11.36 10.50
C PRO A 140 -11.44 11.93 10.39
N LYS A 141 -12.24 11.65 11.42
CA LYS A 141 -13.59 12.24 11.55
C LYS A 141 -13.49 13.77 11.57
N GLY A 142 -14.37 14.45 10.83
CA GLY A 142 -14.36 15.92 10.73
C GLY A 142 -13.26 16.47 9.80
N LYS A 143 -12.60 15.59 9.04
CA LYS A 143 -11.75 15.99 7.91
C LYS A 143 -12.25 15.32 6.63
N ILE A 144 -11.80 15.87 5.51
CA ILE A 144 -12.16 15.44 4.16
C ILE A 144 -10.91 15.38 3.32
N THR A 145 -10.93 14.61 2.24
CA THR A 145 -9.89 14.65 1.20
C THR A 145 -10.55 14.86 -0.15
N THR A 146 -9.76 15.14 -1.17
CA THR A 146 -10.25 15.16 -2.54
C THR A 146 -9.77 13.93 -3.31
N TYR A 147 -10.47 13.58 -4.40
CA TYR A 147 -9.96 12.61 -5.37
C TYR A 147 -8.56 13.00 -5.89
N LYS A 148 -8.30 14.31 -6.01
CA LYS A 148 -7.02 14.87 -6.43
C LYS A 148 -5.91 14.59 -5.41
N GLU A 149 -6.18 14.77 -4.13
CA GLU A 149 -5.18 14.48 -3.07
C GLU A 149 -4.87 12.99 -2.96
N ILE A 150 -5.87 12.11 -3.10
CA ILE A 150 -5.62 10.65 -3.17
C ILE A 150 -4.75 10.33 -4.40
N ALA A 151 -5.08 10.87 -5.56
CA ALA A 151 -4.32 10.65 -6.79
C ALA A 151 -2.87 11.14 -6.67
N LYS A 152 -2.68 12.32 -6.07
CA LYS A 152 -1.36 12.89 -5.77
C LYS A 152 -0.55 11.98 -4.85
N LYS A 153 -1.17 11.46 -3.77
CA LYS A 153 -0.50 10.53 -2.85
C LYS A 153 -0.11 9.22 -3.52
N LEU A 154 -0.94 8.72 -4.44
CA LEU A 154 -0.68 7.52 -5.25
C LEU A 154 0.24 7.78 -6.45
N ASN A 155 0.69 9.02 -6.66
CA ASN A 155 1.45 9.44 -7.83
C ASN A 155 0.78 9.00 -9.16
N THR A 156 -0.51 9.27 -9.30
CA THR A 156 -1.32 8.90 -10.47
C THR A 156 -2.24 10.05 -10.89
N LYS A 157 -2.70 10.02 -12.14
CA LYS A 157 -3.77 10.89 -12.66
C LYS A 157 -5.10 10.15 -12.81
N ALA A 158 -5.20 8.91 -12.29
CA ALA A 158 -6.35 8.03 -12.48
C ALA A 158 -7.58 8.38 -11.59
N TYR A 159 -8.05 9.64 -11.65
CA TYR A 159 -9.15 10.13 -10.80
C TYR A 159 -10.43 9.29 -10.93
N ARG A 160 -10.79 8.89 -12.15
CA ARG A 160 -11.97 8.03 -12.41
C ARG A 160 -11.81 6.65 -11.77
N ALA A 161 -10.61 6.07 -11.81
CA ALA A 161 -10.34 4.76 -11.20
C ALA A 161 -10.46 4.83 -9.67
N ILE A 162 -10.05 5.95 -9.05
CA ILE A 162 -10.26 6.19 -7.61
C ILE A 162 -11.75 6.25 -7.29
N GLY A 163 -12.54 7.00 -8.08
CA GLY A 163 -13.99 7.03 -7.95
C GLY A 163 -14.63 5.65 -8.07
N ASN A 164 -14.20 4.86 -9.07
CA ASN A 164 -14.67 3.50 -9.30
C ASN A 164 -14.28 2.54 -8.15
N ALA A 165 -13.10 2.69 -7.56
CA ALA A 165 -12.71 1.94 -6.37
C ALA A 165 -13.63 2.29 -5.20
N LEU A 166 -13.80 3.58 -4.88
CA LEU A 166 -14.65 4.03 -3.77
C LEU A 166 -16.13 3.68 -3.97
N ARG A 167 -16.61 3.57 -5.22
CA ARG A 167 -17.95 3.02 -5.53
C ARG A 167 -18.10 1.57 -5.09
N LYS A 168 -17.05 0.76 -5.24
CA LYS A 168 -16.99 -0.66 -4.87
C LYS A 168 -16.46 -0.85 -3.44
N ASN A 169 -16.55 0.17 -2.60
CA ASN A 169 -16.13 0.09 -1.21
C ASN A 169 -16.89 -1.05 -0.50
N PRO A 170 -16.20 -2.11 -0.04
CA PRO A 170 -16.84 -3.28 0.55
C PRO A 170 -17.34 -3.03 1.98
N ASP A 171 -16.85 -1.97 2.66
CA ASP A 171 -17.05 -1.78 4.09
C ASP A 171 -17.30 -0.31 4.50
N PRO A 172 -18.42 0.31 4.09
CA PRO A 172 -18.87 1.58 4.64
C PRO A 172 -19.55 1.36 6.01
N PRO A 173 -19.26 2.14 7.07
CA PRO A 173 -18.48 3.38 7.10
C PRO A 173 -17.01 3.21 7.51
N ILE A 174 -16.51 1.99 7.73
CA ILE A 174 -15.14 1.73 8.18
C ILE A 174 -14.11 2.28 7.19
N ILE A 175 -14.37 2.14 5.89
CA ILE A 175 -13.74 2.93 4.84
C ILE A 175 -14.64 4.16 4.62
N PRO A 176 -14.26 5.36 5.11
CA PRO A 176 -15.12 6.53 5.14
C PRO A 176 -15.17 7.23 3.78
N CYS A 177 -15.67 6.53 2.74
CA CYS A 177 -15.69 7.05 1.37
C CYS A 177 -16.55 8.32 1.19
N HIS A 178 -17.45 8.61 2.15
CA HIS A 178 -18.19 9.87 2.21
C HIS A 178 -17.30 11.10 2.46
N ARG A 179 -16.09 10.92 3.03
CA ARG A 179 -15.10 11.98 3.25
C ARG A 179 -14.30 12.37 2.01
N VAL A 180 -14.46 11.66 0.89
CA VAL A 180 -13.76 11.97 -0.37
C VAL A 180 -14.66 12.81 -1.28
N ILE A 181 -14.22 14.00 -1.65
CA ILE A 181 -15.01 14.96 -2.45
C ILE A 181 -14.25 15.48 -3.70
N ALA A 182 -14.90 16.32 -4.50
CA ALA A 182 -14.25 16.97 -5.64
C ALA A 182 -13.31 18.11 -5.18
N SER A 183 -12.28 18.41 -5.96
CA SER A 183 -11.28 19.42 -5.58
C SER A 183 -11.80 20.87 -5.62
N ASP A 184 -12.96 21.11 -6.20
CA ASP A 184 -13.63 22.42 -6.26
C ASP A 184 -14.59 22.66 -5.08
N GLY A 185 -14.59 21.76 -4.09
CA GLY A 185 -15.45 21.81 -2.91
C GLY A 185 -16.86 21.25 -3.11
N THR A 186 -17.21 20.79 -4.31
CA THR A 186 -18.48 20.07 -4.55
C THR A 186 -18.43 18.66 -3.97
N ILE A 187 -19.61 18.12 -3.61
CA ILE A 187 -19.71 16.81 -2.95
C ILE A 187 -19.19 15.65 -3.81
N GLY A 188 -19.28 15.74 -5.14
CA GLY A 188 -18.98 14.63 -6.03
C GLY A 188 -19.93 13.44 -5.85
N GLY A 189 -19.55 12.26 -6.34
CA GLY A 189 -20.39 11.07 -6.29
C GLY A 189 -20.40 10.35 -4.92
N PHE A 190 -21.44 9.54 -4.70
CA PHE A 190 -21.55 8.62 -3.56
C PHE A 190 -22.33 7.37 -3.93
N MET A 191 -21.83 6.19 -3.52
CA MET A 191 -22.45 4.89 -3.81
C MET A 191 -22.81 4.69 -5.30
N GLY A 192 -22.03 5.29 -6.20
CA GLY A 192 -22.25 5.22 -7.65
C GLY A 192 -23.29 6.17 -8.22
N GLN A 193 -23.87 7.06 -7.40
CA GLN A 193 -24.81 8.10 -7.83
C GLN A 193 -24.19 9.49 -7.70
N THR A 194 -24.64 10.43 -8.53
CA THR A 194 -24.23 11.84 -8.52
C THR A 194 -25.35 12.78 -8.05
N THR A 195 -26.57 12.25 -7.85
CA THR A 195 -27.75 12.99 -7.38
C THR A 195 -28.60 12.11 -6.45
N GLY A 196 -29.67 12.69 -5.89
CA GLY A 196 -30.69 11.95 -5.13
C GLY A 196 -30.26 11.53 -3.72
N LYS A 197 -30.94 10.49 -3.20
CA LYS A 197 -30.81 10.02 -1.81
C LYS A 197 -29.37 9.71 -1.37
N PRO A 198 -28.50 9.08 -2.20
CA PRO A 198 -27.11 8.82 -1.78
C PRO A 198 -26.31 10.09 -1.53
N ILE A 199 -26.48 11.12 -2.36
CA ILE A 199 -25.80 12.40 -2.16
C ILE A 199 -26.30 13.09 -0.89
N GLN A 200 -27.61 13.08 -0.64
CA GLN A 200 -28.18 13.60 0.60
C GLN A 200 -27.63 12.86 1.83
N LYS A 201 -27.45 11.53 1.74
CA LYS A 201 -26.82 10.72 2.79
C LYS A 201 -25.37 11.14 3.02
N LYS A 202 -24.57 11.34 1.97
CA LYS A 202 -23.18 11.81 2.07
C LYS A 202 -23.10 13.18 2.73
N ILE A 203 -23.95 14.12 2.34
CA ILE A 203 -24.03 15.46 2.95
C ILE A 203 -24.39 15.34 4.43
N THR A 204 -25.37 14.51 4.78
CA THR A 204 -25.79 14.30 6.17
C THR A 204 -24.66 13.73 7.03
N LEU A 205 -23.91 12.75 6.51
CA LEU A 205 -22.74 12.19 7.20
C LEU A 205 -21.67 13.26 7.44
N LEU A 206 -21.36 14.07 6.42
CA LEU A 206 -20.39 15.16 6.54
C LEU A 206 -20.84 16.24 7.55
N LYS A 207 -22.12 16.63 7.52
CA LYS A 207 -22.69 17.57 8.50
C LYS A 207 -22.61 17.03 9.93
N LYS A 208 -22.90 15.74 10.14
CA LYS A 208 -22.74 15.06 11.45
C LYS A 208 -21.29 15.01 11.92
N GLU A 209 -20.33 15.12 11.01
CA GLU A 209 -18.92 15.24 11.31
C GLU A 209 -18.45 16.70 11.49
N GLY A 210 -19.37 17.68 11.44
CA GLY A 210 -19.07 19.09 11.65
C GLY A 210 -18.56 19.83 10.41
N ILE A 211 -18.72 19.26 9.21
CA ILE A 211 -18.29 19.91 7.97
C ILE A 211 -19.35 20.91 7.49
N PRO A 212 -19.02 22.22 7.38
CA PRO A 212 -19.99 23.25 7.00
C PRO A 212 -20.21 23.31 5.49
N PHE A 213 -21.41 23.72 5.11
CA PHE A 213 -21.85 23.81 3.71
C PHE A 213 -22.35 25.22 3.37
N GLU A 214 -22.06 25.67 2.16
CA GLU A 214 -22.57 26.92 1.57
C GLU A 214 -22.91 26.67 0.10
N LYS A 215 -24.16 26.97 -0.30
CA LYS A 215 -24.63 26.83 -1.69
C LYS A 215 -24.22 25.49 -2.35
N ASN A 216 -24.39 24.38 -1.63
CA ASN A 216 -24.03 22.99 -2.03
C ASN A 216 -22.54 22.67 -2.16
N LYS A 217 -21.66 23.55 -1.69
CA LYS A 217 -20.20 23.31 -1.57
C LYS A 217 -19.78 23.32 -0.11
N ILE A 218 -18.62 22.74 0.16
CA ILE A 218 -18.00 22.81 1.49
C ILE A 218 -17.45 24.21 1.71
N LYS A 219 -17.87 24.84 2.82
CA LYS A 219 -17.39 26.16 3.20
C LYS A 219 -15.97 26.05 3.76
N ASN A 220 -15.06 26.91 3.31
CA ASN A 220 -13.65 26.93 3.74
C ASN A 220 -12.95 25.55 3.61
N LEU A 221 -12.96 24.98 2.40
CA LEU A 221 -12.44 23.65 2.08
C LEU A 221 -11.05 23.37 2.68
N SER A 222 -10.13 24.33 2.62
CA SER A 222 -8.75 24.21 3.10
C SER A 222 -8.66 23.95 4.61
N ALA A 223 -9.61 24.43 5.42
CA ALA A 223 -9.62 24.18 6.86
C ALA A 223 -9.88 22.70 7.23
N TYR A 224 -10.54 21.96 6.34
CA TYR A 224 -10.97 20.57 6.57
C TYR A 224 -10.18 19.54 5.76
N ILE A 225 -9.32 19.99 4.83
CA ILE A 225 -8.56 19.09 3.97
C ILE A 225 -7.54 18.27 4.79
N HIS A 226 -7.58 16.95 4.61
CA HIS A 226 -6.57 16.02 5.07
C HIS A 226 -5.54 15.80 3.97
N ILE A 227 -4.27 15.97 4.32
CA ILE A 227 -3.13 15.75 3.44
C ILE A 227 -2.33 14.56 4.02
N TYR A 228 -1.91 13.66 3.12
CA TYR A 228 -1.26 12.40 3.44
C TYR A 228 0.26 12.47 3.61
#